data_AF-A0A9D1Q6P6-F1
#
_entry.id   AF-A0A9D1Q6P6-F1
#
_cell.length_a   1.000
_cell.length_b   1.000
_cell.length_c   1.000
_cell.angle_alpha   90.00
_cell.angle_beta   90.00
_cell.angle_gamma   90.00
#
_symmetry.space_group_name_H-M   'P 1'
#
loop_
_entity.id
_entity.type
_entity.pdbx_description
1 polymer ?
#
loop_
_entity_poly.entity_id
_entity_poly.type
_entity_poly.pdbx_seq_one_letter_code
_entity_poly.pdbx_strand_id
1 'polypeptide(L)'
;AKDWRTERSLRKLEALLIVADETATFVISGLGDVIEPEHDIATIGSGGMFAHSAALALLQNTELPAEEIVRKSLEIAGSVCIYSNTNLTLEKLSF
;
A
#
# COMPACT_ATOMS: atom_id res chain seq x y z
N ALA A 1 5.92 16.25 3.70
CA ALA A 1 5.96 16.00 5.16
C ALA A 1 5.85 17.28 6.00
N LYS A 2 6.66 18.32 5.75
CA LYS A 2 6.66 19.58 6.53
C LYS A 2 5.28 20.25 6.64
N ASP A 3 4.57 20.34 5.52
CA ASP A 3 3.27 21.04 5.47
C ASP A 3 2.19 20.33 6.30
N TRP A 4 2.22 18.99 6.36
CA TRP A 4 1.30 18.19 7.18
C TRP A 4 1.45 18.49 8.68
N ARG A 5 2.69 18.78 9.12
CA ARG A 5 2.97 19.15 10.53
C ARG A 5 2.57 20.59 10.83
N THR A 6 2.67 21.49 9.86
CA THR A 6 2.42 22.93 10.07
C THR A 6 0.95 23.32 9.90
N GLU A 7 0.23 22.71 8.97
CA GLU A 7 -1.18 23.02 8.65
C GLU A 7 -2.17 22.37 9.64
N ARG A 8 -3.03 23.20 10.27
CA ARG A 8 -3.99 22.74 11.29
C ARG A 8 -5.07 21.79 10.74
N SER A 9 -5.45 21.97 9.48
CA SER A 9 -6.39 21.12 8.74
C SER A 9 -5.85 19.70 8.55
N LEU A 10 -4.56 19.58 8.19
CA LEU A 10 -3.93 18.31 7.85
C LEU A 10 -3.57 17.47 9.09
N ARG A 11 -3.25 18.09 10.23
CA ARG A 11 -2.91 17.36 11.48
C ARG A 11 -3.99 16.45 12.05
N LYS A 12 -5.26 16.59 11.62
CA LYS A 12 -6.36 15.73 12.06
C LYS A 12 -6.57 14.49 11.19
N LEU A 13 -5.83 14.38 10.08
CA LEU A 13 -5.89 13.23 9.20
C LEU A 13 -5.03 12.12 9.81
N GLU A 14 -5.67 11.09 10.35
CA GLU A 14 -5.03 9.80 10.68
C GLU A 14 -4.72 8.96 9.42
N ALA A 15 -4.74 9.59 8.25
CA ALA A 15 -4.55 8.93 6.97
C ALA A 15 -3.08 8.55 6.77
N LEU A 16 -2.89 7.38 6.16
CA LEU A 16 -1.61 6.95 5.61
C LEU A 16 -1.62 7.22 4.10
N LEU A 17 -0.48 7.56 3.54
CA LEU A 17 -0.28 7.78 2.11
C LEU A 17 0.87 6.90 1.61
N ILE A 18 0.68 6.23 0.48
CA ILE A 18 1.76 5.55 -0.24
C ILE A 18 2.17 6.43 -1.41
N VAL A 19 3.48 6.61 -1.60
CA VAL A 19 4.08 7.28 -2.76
C VAL A 19 5.16 6.36 -3.32
N ALA A 20 5.19 6.18 -4.63
CA ALA A 20 6.16 5.32 -5.30
C ALA A 20 6.59 5.90 -6.65
N ASP A 21 7.84 5.67 -7.01
CA ASP A 21 8.40 5.87 -8.34
C ASP A 21 9.26 4.66 -8.77
N GLU A 22 10.04 4.79 -9.84
CA GLU A 22 10.91 3.73 -10.36
C GLU A 22 11.99 3.28 -9.35
N THR A 23 12.38 4.17 -8.43
CA THR A 23 13.55 4.00 -7.57
C THR A 23 13.21 3.70 -6.12
N ALA A 24 12.06 4.18 -5.63
CA ALA A 24 11.71 4.06 -4.23
C ALA A 24 10.20 4.06 -3.98
N THR A 25 9.80 3.44 -2.88
CA THR A 25 8.44 3.48 -2.33
C THR A 25 8.49 3.96 -0.88
N PHE A 26 7.55 4.81 -0.48
CA PHE A 26 7.44 5.31 0.89
C PHE A 26 5.99 5.33 1.38
N VAL A 27 5.83 5.06 2.68
CA VAL A 27 4.61 5.30 3.44
C VAL A 27 4.78 6.56 4.26
N ILE A 28 3.84 7.49 4.14
CA ILE A 28 3.81 8.75 4.87
C ILE A 28 2.64 8.73 5.86
N SER A 29 2.92 8.98 7.14
CA SER A 29 1.90 9.04 8.19
C SER A 29 1.28 10.43 8.30
N GLY A 30 0.08 10.52 8.89
CA GLY A 30 -0.57 11.77 9.26
C GLY A 30 0.22 12.66 10.25
N LEU A 31 1.20 12.07 10.93
CA LEU A 31 2.14 12.78 11.82
C LEU A 31 3.38 13.30 11.07
N GLY A 32 3.49 12.95 9.78
CA GLY A 32 4.59 13.33 8.90
C GLY A 32 5.81 12.42 9.01
N ASP A 33 5.65 11.19 9.51
CA ASP A 33 6.70 10.17 9.45
C ASP A 33 6.84 9.67 8.02
N VAL A 34 8.06 9.36 7.61
CA VAL A 34 8.38 8.82 6.28
C VAL A 34 9.05 7.47 6.50
N ILE A 35 8.42 6.41 6.01
CA ILE A 35 8.78 5.03 6.28
C ILE A 35 9.01 4.33 4.95
N GLU A 36 10.20 3.76 4.78
CA GLU A 36 10.49 2.86 3.65
C GLU A 36 9.95 1.47 3.98
N PRO A 37 9.17 0.83 3.09
CA PRO A 37 8.62 -0.49 3.33
C PRO A 37 9.71 -1.56 3.25
N GLU A 38 9.57 -2.61 4.07
CA GLU A 38 10.40 -3.80 3.93
C GLU A 38 9.87 -4.67 2.78
N HIS A 39 10.78 -5.37 2.09
CA HIS A 39 10.47 -6.33 1.02
C HIS A 39 9.76 -5.74 -0.21
N ASP A 40 9.96 -4.45 -0.50
CA ASP A 40 9.41 -3.76 -1.68
C ASP A 40 7.87 -3.78 -1.80
N ILE A 41 7.16 -4.04 -0.68
CA ILE A 41 5.69 -4.12 -0.64
C ILE A 41 5.16 -3.14 0.42
N ALA A 42 4.40 -2.14 -0.03
CA ALA A 42 3.66 -1.24 0.84
C ALA A 42 2.15 -1.48 0.74
N THR A 43 1.47 -1.49 1.89
CA THR A 43 0.00 -1.59 1.96
C THR A 43 -0.54 -0.69 3.05
N ILE A 44 -1.71 -0.09 2.82
CA ILE A 44 -2.43 0.71 3.82
C ILE A 44 -3.93 0.34 3.82
N GLY A 45 -4.65 0.78 4.84
CA GLY A 45 -6.10 0.56 4.97
C GLY A 45 -6.48 -0.73 5.70
N SER A 46 -7.79 -0.95 5.86
CA SER A 46 -8.36 -2.01 6.70
C SER A 46 -8.02 -3.43 6.24
N GLY A 47 -7.86 -3.65 4.93
CA GLY A 47 -7.42 -4.92 4.35
C GLY A 47 -5.91 -5.05 4.16
N GLY A 48 -5.12 -4.03 4.54
CA GLY A 48 -3.72 -3.89 4.18
C GLY A 48 -2.85 -5.09 4.57
N MET A 49 -2.97 -5.56 5.82
CA MET A 49 -2.14 -6.67 6.30
C MET A 49 -2.44 -8.02 5.63
N PHE A 50 -3.68 -8.24 5.20
CA PHE A 50 -4.04 -9.44 4.43
C PHE A 50 -3.42 -9.38 3.02
N ALA A 51 -3.53 -8.22 2.37
CA ALA A 51 -2.90 -7.99 1.08
C ALA A 51 -1.38 -8.12 1.19
N HIS A 52 -0.75 -7.52 2.21
CA HIS A 52 0.69 -7.60 2.41
C HIS A 52 1.16 -9.04 2.58
N SER A 53 0.49 -9.81 3.43
CA SER A 53 0.86 -11.20 3.70
C SER A 53 0.74 -12.07 2.42
N ALA A 54 -0.33 -11.87 1.65
CA ALA A 54 -0.52 -12.57 0.38
C ALA A 54 0.51 -12.14 -0.69
N ALA A 55 0.77 -10.84 -0.82
CA ALA A 55 1.74 -10.30 -1.76
C ALA A 55 3.16 -10.81 -1.44
N LEU A 56 3.56 -10.80 -0.17
CA LEU A 56 4.86 -11.29 0.27
C LEU A 56 5.05 -12.78 -0.05
N ALA A 57 4.03 -13.60 0.23
CA ALA A 57 4.07 -15.01 -0.09
C ALA A 57 4.19 -15.25 -1.61
N LEU A 58 3.44 -14.50 -2.43
CA LEU A 58 3.52 -14.61 -3.89
C LEU A 58 4.88 -14.15 -4.42
N LEU A 59 5.40 -13.02 -3.92
CA LEU A 59 6.69 -12.47 -4.33
C LEU A 59 7.85 -13.43 -4.04
N GLN A 60 7.81 -14.11 -2.89
CA GLN A 60 8.89 -15.02 -2.48
C GLN A 60 8.85 -16.39 -3.17
N ASN A 61 7.69 -16.81 -3.69
CA ASN A 61 7.47 -18.20 -4.13
C ASN A 61 7.01 -18.32 -5.59
N THR A 62 6.96 -17.23 -6.34
CA THR A 62 6.52 -17.22 -7.74
C THR A 62 7.33 -16.24 -8.58
N GLU A 63 7.22 -16.36 -9.90
CA GLU A 63 7.78 -15.40 -10.88
C GLU A 63 6.66 -14.52 -11.50
N LEU A 64 5.59 -14.27 -10.74
CA LEU A 64 4.48 -13.45 -11.21
C LEU A 64 4.91 -11.99 -11.41
N PRO A 65 4.40 -11.30 -12.44
CA PRO A 65 4.64 -9.87 -12.59
C PRO A 65 3.93 -9.09 -11.47
N ALA A 66 4.46 -7.91 -11.14
CA ALA A 66 3.96 -7.08 -10.04
C ALA A 66 2.44 -6.83 -10.10
N GLU A 67 1.89 -6.56 -11.28
CA GLU A 67 0.45 -6.35 -11.49
C GLU A 67 -0.39 -7.56 -11.02
N GLU A 68 0.08 -8.79 -11.30
CA GLU A 68 -0.61 -10.02 -10.91
C GLU A 68 -0.49 -10.29 -9.40
N ILE A 69 0.67 -10.00 -8.81
CA ILE A 69 0.87 -10.10 -7.35
C ILE A 69 -0.09 -9.14 -6.63
N VAL A 70 -0.18 -7.89 -7.08
CA VAL A 70 -1.08 -6.88 -6.50
C VAL A 70 -2.54 -7.29 -6.68
N ARG A 71 -2.94 -7.73 -7.87
CA ARG A 71 -4.32 -8.18 -8.14
C ARG A 71 -4.73 -9.31 -7.20
N LYS A 72 -3.95 -10.40 -7.17
CA LYS A 72 -4.25 -11.59 -6.34
C LYS A 72 -4.27 -11.28 -4.86
N SER A 73 -3.33 -10.45 -4.39
CA SER A 73 -3.26 -10.09 -2.97
C SER A 73 -4.44 -9.22 -2.53
N LEU A 74 -4.90 -8.29 -3.37
CA LEU A 74 -6.10 -7.49 -3.11
C LEU A 74 -7.40 -8.32 -3.20
N GLU A 75 -7.49 -9.28 -4.12
CA GLU A 75 -8.62 -10.23 -4.18
C GLU A 75 -8.72 -11.04 -2.89
N ILE A 76 -7.60 -11.56 -2.38
CA ILE A 76 -7.54 -12.25 -1.08
C ILE A 76 -7.99 -11.31 0.04
N ALA A 77 -7.45 -10.10 0.10
CA ALA A 77 -7.84 -9.13 1.12
C ALA A 77 -9.33 -8.79 1.08
N GLY A 78 -9.92 -8.63 -0.10
CA GLY A 78 -11.36 -8.40 -0.30
C GLY A 78 -12.24 -9.60 0.06
N SER A 79 -11.68 -10.81 0.09
CA SER A 79 -12.39 -12.01 0.53
C SER A 79 -12.36 -12.21 2.07
N VAL A 80 -11.36 -11.64 2.74
CA VAL A 80 -11.12 -11.83 4.19
C VAL A 80 -11.60 -10.64 5.01
N CYS A 81 -11.32 -9.42 4.56
CA CYS A 81 -11.65 -8.20 5.31
C CYS A 81 -13.05 -7.71 4.97
N ILE A 82 -13.94 -7.68 5.96
CA ILE A 82 -15.33 -7.18 5.79
C ILE A 82 -15.44 -5.72 5.31
N TYR A 83 -14.35 -4.95 5.40
CA TYR A 83 -14.26 -3.56 4.97
C TYR A 83 -13.57 -3.38 3.61
N SER A 84 -13.14 -4.47 2.97
CA SER A 84 -12.55 -4.48 1.63
C SER A 84 -13.44 -5.32 0.71
N ASN A 85 -13.62 -4.89 -0.53
CA ASN A 85 -14.37 -5.66 -1.53
C ASN A 85 -13.44 -6.05 -2.68
N THR A 86 -13.99 -6.74 -3.69
CA THR A 86 -13.23 -7.22 -4.85
C THR A 86 -13.34 -6.31 -6.07
N ASN A 87 -13.87 -5.09 -5.92
CA ASN A 87 -13.92 -4.10 -6.99
C ASN A 87 -12.58 -3.34 -7.00
N LEU A 88 -11.64 -3.82 -7.80
CA LEU A 88 -10.26 -3.33 -7.82
C LEU A 88 -10.03 -2.31 -8.94
N THR A 89 -9.34 -1.23 -8.60
CA THR A 89 -8.68 -0.33 -9.56
C THR A 89 -7.18 -0.53 -9.44
N LEU A 90 -6.51 -0.87 -10.54
CA LEU A 90 -5.07 -1.04 -10.58
C LEU A 90 -4.46 0.02 -11.48
N GLU A 91 -3.47 0.72 -10.96
CA GLU A 91 -2.66 1.68 -11.70
C GLU A 91 -1.22 1.17 -11.75
N LYS A 92 -0.55 1.40 -12.88
CA LYS A 92 0.86 1.04 -13.04
C LYS A 92 1.63 2.16 -13.69
N LEU A 93 2.90 2.23 -13.33
CA LEU A 93 3.84 3.15 -13.93
C LEU A 93 4.54 2.45 -15.10
N SER A 94 4.71 3.14 -16.23
CA SER A 94 5.10 2.57 -17.52
C SER A 94 6.50 2.96 -17.96
N PHE A 95 7.46 2.92 -17.03
CA PHE A 95 8.87 3.18 -17.33
C PHE A 95 9.56 1.93 -17.88
#